data_AF-A0A524CNX7-F1
#
_entry.id   AF-A0A524CNX7-F1
#
_cell.length_a   1.000
_cell.length_b   1.000
_cell.length_c   1.000
_cell.angle_alpha   90.00
_cell.angle_beta   90.00
_cell.angle_gamma   90.00
#
_symmetry.space_group_name_H-M   'P 1'
#
loop_
_entity.id
_entity.type
_entity.pdbx_description
1 polymer ?
#
loop_
_entity_poly.entity_id
_entity_poly.type
_entity_poly.pdbx_seq_one_letter_code
_entity_poly.pdbx_strand_id
1 'polypeptide(L)' 'MNLKELKEQIKKIALDSGAKLFGVGSNDRLKDAPPSGDMEYSLPNAKSCIIWIYPNPISALESYFSKKERMSLKQFQH' A
#
# COMPACT_ATOMS: atom_id res chain seq x y z
N MET A 1 9.09 -17.01 17.02
CA MET A 1 9.46 -16.03 15.99
C MET A 1 9.38 -14.65 16.59
N ASN A 2 10.44 -13.85 16.52
CA ASN A 2 10.43 -12.50 17.09
C ASN A 2 9.77 -11.50 16.12
N LEU A 3 9.39 -10.32 16.62
CA LEU A 3 8.69 -9.31 15.82
C LEU A 3 9.51 -8.82 14.62
N LYS A 4 10.84 -8.78 14.74
CA LYS A 4 11.73 -8.36 13.65
C LYS A 4 11.74 -9.39 12.52
N GLU A 5 11.85 -10.67 12.86
CA GLU A 5 11.77 -11.78 11.90
C GLU A 5 10.43 -11.79 11.18
N LEU A 6 9.32 -11.62 11.92
CA LEU A 6 7.98 -11.54 11.32
C LEU A 6 7.89 -10.39 10.30
N LYS A 7 8.39 -9.20 10.66
CA LYS A 7 8.37 -8.04 9.77
C LYS A 7 9.17 -8.26 8.49
N GLU A 8 10.36 -8.87 8.58
CA GLU A 8 11.17 -9.17 7.39
C GLU A 8 10.52 -10.24 6.51
N GLN A 9 9.88 -11.26 7.10
CA GLN A 9 9.14 -12.26 6.33
C GLN A 9 7.94 -11.65 5.60
N ILE A 10 7.13 -10.83 6.27
CA ILE A 10 5.98 -10.15 5.63
C ILE A 10 6.48 -9.19 4.54
N LYS A 11 7.56 -8.44 4.79
CA LYS A 11 8.19 -7.58 3.79
C LYS A 11 8.59 -8.39 2.55
N LYS A 12 9.21 -9.56 2.74
CA LYS A 12 9.59 -10.43 1.63
C LYS A 12 8.36 -10.87 0.84
N ILE A 13 7.29 -11.31 1.50
CA ILE A 13 6.03 -11.70 0.83
C ILE A 13 5.48 -10.55 -0.02
N ALA A 14 5.45 -9.32 0.51
CA ALA A 14 4.91 -8.17 -0.21
C ALA A 14 5.76 -7.81 -1.45
N LEU A 15 7.09 -7.80 -1.31
CA LEU A 15 7.99 -7.50 -2.41
C LEU A 15 7.99 -8.59 -3.49
N ASP A 16 7.97 -9.87 -3.08
CA ASP A 16 7.86 -11.01 -4.00
C ASP A 16 6.52 -10.99 -4.77
N SER A 17 5.46 -10.45 -4.15
CA SER A 17 4.14 -10.24 -4.78
C SER A 17 4.12 -9.06 -5.76
N GLY A 18 5.24 -8.35 -5.94
CA GLY A 18 5.38 -7.26 -6.91
C GLY A 18 5.26 -5.86 -6.31
N ALA A 19 5.12 -5.72 -4.99
CA ALA A 19 5.12 -4.40 -4.38
C ALA A 19 6.48 -3.73 -4.58
N LYS A 20 6.48 -2.44 -4.92
CA LYS A 20 7.73 -1.68 -5.07
C LYS A 20 8.31 -1.25 -3.73
N LEU A 21 7.42 -0.93 -2.78
CA LEU A 21 7.76 -0.44 -1.44
C LEU A 21 6.87 -1.10 -0.40
N PHE A 22 7.45 -1.24 0.80
CA PHE A 22 6.83 -1.84 1.97
C PHE A 22 7.15 -1.04 3.21
N GLY A 23 6.18 -0.90 4.11
CA GLY A 23 6.34 -0.27 5.42
C GLY A 23 5.35 -0.82 6.44
N VAL A 24 5.59 -0.49 7.70
CA VAL A 24 4.68 -0.79 8.81
C VAL A 24 4.35 0.53 9.50
N GLY A 25 3.08 0.89 9.55
CA GLY A 25 2.57 2.07 10.25
C GLY A 25 2.07 1.69 11.65
N SER A 26 2.38 2.49 12.66
CA SER A 26 1.73 2.42 13.98
C SER A 26 0.57 3.42 14.06
N ASN A 27 -0.31 3.25 15.05
CA ASN A 27 -1.42 4.19 15.25
C ASN A 27 -0.91 5.62 15.47
N ASP A 28 0.12 5.77 16.30
CA ASP A 28 0.75 7.07 16.56
C ASP A 28 1.30 7.74 15.29
N ARG A 29 1.84 6.94 14.36
CA ARG A 29 2.39 7.46 13.10
C ARG A 29 1.29 7.91 12.14
N LEU A 30 0.10 7.32 12.24
CA LEU A 30 -1.04 7.59 11.35
C LEU A 30 -2.14 8.44 12.00
N LYS A 31 -1.90 8.98 13.19
CA LYS A 31 -2.90 9.80 13.92
C LYS A 31 -3.44 10.99 13.12
N ASP A 32 -2.60 11.57 12.25
CA ASP A 32 -2.93 12.75 11.43
C ASP A 32 -3.32 12.33 9.99
N ALA A 33 -3.47 11.03 9.73
CA ALA A 33 -3.93 10.55 8.44
C ALA A 33 -5.39 10.95 8.20
N PRO A 34 -5.84 11.02 6.94
CA PRO A 34 -7.26 11.18 6.64
C PRO A 34 -8.11 10.10 7.33
N PRO A 35 -9.43 10.29 7.50
CA PRO A 35 -10.29 9.26 8.10
C PRO A 35 -10.20 7.89 7.41
N SER A 36 -9.90 7.86 6.11
CA SER A 36 -9.66 6.60 5.36
C SER A 36 -8.38 5.85 5.76
N GLY A 37 -7.48 6.51 6.49
CA GLY A 37 -6.27 5.93 7.08
C GLY A 37 -6.40 5.66 8.58
N ASP A 38 -7.56 5.93 9.19
CA ASP A 38 -7.82 5.61 10.59
C ASP A 38 -7.94 4.09 10.77
N MET A 39 -7.01 3.54 11.55
CA MET A 39 -7.00 2.12 11.85
C MET A 39 -8.08 1.71 12.84
N GLU A 40 -8.48 2.58 13.75
CA GLU A 40 -9.54 2.27 14.72
C GLU A 40 -10.88 2.13 14.02
N TYR A 41 -11.12 2.96 13.00
CA TYR A 41 -12.28 2.83 12.12
C TYR A 41 -12.31 1.48 11.38
N SER A 42 -11.16 1.02 10.89
CA SER A 42 -11.06 -0.20 10.07
C SER A 42 -11.08 -1.48 10.91
N LEU A 43 -10.37 -1.47 12.04
CA LEU A 43 -10.24 -2.59 12.95
C LEU A 43 -10.01 -2.05 14.38
N PRO A 44 -11.03 -2.08 15.25
CA PRO A 44 -10.90 -1.56 16.60
C PRO A 44 -9.72 -2.18 17.36
N ASN A 45 -8.97 -1.36 18.09
CA ASN A 45 -7.73 -1.70 18.81
C ASN A 45 -6.52 -2.10 17.96
N ALA A 46 -6.56 -1.90 16.64
CA ALA A 46 -5.41 -2.16 15.77
C ALA A 46 -4.18 -1.36 16.22
N LYS A 47 -3.04 -2.04 16.38
CA LYS A 47 -1.78 -1.42 16.84
C LYS A 47 -0.87 -0.99 15.70
N SER A 48 -1.01 -1.64 14.56
CA SER A 48 -0.22 -1.36 13.37
C SER A 48 -0.90 -1.87 12.11
N CYS A 49 -0.56 -1.28 10.98
CA CYS A 49 -0.93 -1.76 9.66
C CYS A 49 0.31 -2.03 8.81
N ILE A 50 0.13 -2.90 7.82
CA ILE A 50 1.10 -3.11 6.75
C ILE A 50 0.73 -2.18 5.60
N ILE A 51 1.72 -1.45 5.08
CA ILE A 51 1.56 -0.48 3.99
C ILE A 51 2.44 -0.95 2.83
N TRP A 52 1.87 -1.05 1.63
CA TRP A 52 2.60 -1.40 0.41
C TRP A 52 2.16 -0.54 -0.77
N ILE A 53 3.00 -0.48 -1.80
CA ILE A 53 2.76 0.37 -2.98
C ILE A 53 3.02 -0.43 -4.26
N TYR A 54 2.05 -0.38 -5.17
CA TYR A 54 2.19 -0.83 -6.56
C TYR A 54 2.17 0.39 -7.48
N PRO A 55 3.31 0.79 -8.06
CA PRO A 55 3.35 1.94 -8.96
C PRO A 55 2.75 1.54 -10.32
N ASN A 56 1.87 2.37 -10.84
CA ASN A 56 1.44 2.25 -12.24
C ASN A 56 2.57 2.71 -13.17
N PRO A 57 2.71 2.09 -14.36
CA PRO A 57 3.63 2.60 -15.38
C PRO A 57 3.32 4.04 -15.76
N ILE A 58 4.36 4.85 -16.02
CA ILE A 58 4.22 6.26 -16.39
C ILE A 58 3.33 6.42 -17.64
N SER A 59 3.54 5.58 -18.65
CA SER A 59 2.74 5.58 -19.89
C SER A 59 1.24 5.35 -19.63
N ALA A 60 0.92 4.51 -18.64
CA ALA A 60 -0.46 4.25 -18.23
C ALA A 60 -1.10 5.48 -17.57
N LEU A 61 -0.34 6.17 -16.70
CA LEU A 61 -0.73 7.42 -16.07
C LEU A 61 -0.94 8.53 -17.11
N GLU A 62 0.01 8.71 -18.04
CA GLU A 62 -0.10 9.69 -19.12
C GLU A 62 -1.34 9.45 -19.99
N SER A 63 -1.60 8.21 -20.37
CA SER A 63 -2.77 7.83 -21.17
C SER A 63 -4.09 8.12 -20.43
N TYR A 64 -4.12 7.88 -19.12
CA TYR A 64 -5.27 8.16 -18.27
C TYR A 64 -5.52 9.65 -18.13
N PHE A 65 -4.49 10.42 -17.73
CA PHE A 65 -4.62 11.86 -17.51
C PHE A 65 -4.89 12.64 -18.80
N SER A 66 -4.33 12.20 -19.92
CA SER A 66 -4.64 12.77 -21.25
C SER A 66 -6.01 12.35 -21.79
N LYS A 67 -6.76 11.51 -21.07
CA LYS A 67 -8.07 10.95 -21.46
C LYS A 67 -8.05 10.20 -22.79
N LYS A 68 -6.86 9.81 -23.29
CA LYS A 68 -6.72 8.98 -24.49
C LYS A 68 -7.33 7.60 -24.26
N GLU A 69 -7.11 7.06 -23.08
CA GLU A 69 -7.69 5.78 -22.67
C GLU A 69 -8.06 5.81 -21.19
N ARG A 70 -9.35 5.72 -20.90
CA ARG A 70 -9.85 5.77 -19.50
C ARG A 70 -9.50 4.52 -18.69
N MET A 71 -9.11 3.43 -19.36
CA MET A 71 -8.88 2.11 -18.76
C MET A 71 -7.40 1.76 -18.61
N SER A 72 -6.49 2.64 -19.02
CA SER A 72 -5.05 2.36 -19.03
C SER A 72 -4.51 1.99 -17.65
N LEU A 73 -5.07 2.51 -16.56
CA LEU A 73 -4.65 2.15 -15.19
C LEU A 73 -5.15 0.77 -14.75
N LYS A 74 -6.32 0.32 -15.22
CA LYS A 74 -6.91 -0.96 -14.82
C LYS A 74 -6.18 -2.15 -15.41
N GLN A 75 -5.48 -1.99 -16.54
CA GLN A 75 -4.69 -3.05 -17.16
C GLN A 75 -3.46 -3.45 -16.34
N PHE A 76 -2.98 -2.58 -15.44
CA PHE A 76 -1.76 -2.81 -14.65
C PHE A 76 -2.04 -3.10 -13.17
N GLN A 77 -3.31 -3.14 -12.76
CA GLN A 77 -3.72 -3.58 -11.43
C GLN A 77 -3.98 -5.09 -11.50
N HIS A 78 -3.02 -5.89 -11.02
CA HIS A 78 -3.10 -7.35 -10.93
C HIS A 78 -3.87 -7.81 -9.68
#